data_AF-A0A2M7N1X5-F1
#
_entry.id   AF-A0A2M7N1X5-F1
#
_cell.length_a   1.000
_cell.length_b   1.000
_cell.length_c   1.000
_cell.angle_alpha   90.00
_cell.angle_beta   90.00
_cell.angle_gamma   90.00
#
_symmetry.space_group_name_H-M   'P 1'
#
loop_
_entity.id
_entity.type
_entity.pdbx_description
1 polymer ?
#
loop_
_entity_poly.entity_id
_entity_poly.type
_entity_poly.pdbx_seq_one_letter_code
_entity_poly.pdbx_strand_id
1 'polypeptide(L)'
;MKTITFYSYKGGVGRTLALANIAKRLAEFNKKVCLIDFDLEAPGLHHKFKENIGSKGINRGLVDYINYFNCNNSTPKLLADYITTINFKNNKYK
;
A
#
# COMPACT_ATOMS: atom_id res chain seq x y z
N MET A 1 -9.95 14.89 -1.33
CA MET A 1 -9.38 13.52 -1.31
C MET A 1 -10.51 12.54 -1.57
N LYS A 2 -10.35 11.52 -2.42
CA LYS A 2 -11.36 10.47 -2.63
C LYS A 2 -10.89 9.19 -1.94
N THR A 3 -11.75 8.56 -1.15
CA THR A 3 -11.48 7.30 -0.45
C THR A 3 -12.31 6.19 -1.08
N ILE A 4 -11.67 5.07 -1.42
CA ILE A 4 -12.31 3.89 -2.00
C ILE A 4 -11.91 2.69 -1.15
N THR A 5 -12.90 1.98 -0.62
CA THR A 5 -12.69 0.84 0.27
C THR A 5 -13.04 -0.46 -0.44
N PHE A 6 -12.14 -1.45 -0.36
CA PHE A 6 -12.35 -2.79 -0.89
C PHE A 6 -12.62 -3.75 0.27
N TYR A 7 -13.89 -3.97 0.57
CA TYR A 7 -14.34 -4.77 1.71
C TYR A 7 -15.13 -6.01 1.26
N SER A 8 -15.06 -7.07 2.06
CA SER A 8 -15.89 -8.28 1.96
C SER A 8 -15.84 -9.00 3.30
N TYR A 9 -16.92 -9.66 3.66
CA TYR A 9 -17.00 -10.48 4.87
C TYR A 9 -16.17 -11.78 4.75
N LYS A 10 -16.04 -12.33 3.54
CA LYS A 10 -15.37 -13.62 3.33
C LYS A 10 -13.88 -13.43 2.99
N GLY A 11 -13.03 -14.29 3.56
CA GLY A 11 -11.64 -14.42 3.14
C GLY A 11 -11.49 -14.98 1.71
N GLY A 12 -10.35 -14.70 1.07
CA GLY A 12 -10.00 -15.32 -0.21
C GLY A 12 -10.77 -14.85 -1.46
N VAL A 13 -11.61 -13.81 -1.35
CA VAL A 13 -12.40 -13.30 -2.49
C VAL A 13 -11.64 -12.31 -3.40
N GLY A 14 -10.35 -12.07 -3.14
CA GLY A 14 -9.51 -11.23 -3.99
C GLY A 14 -9.57 -9.71 -3.73
N ARG A 15 -10.02 -9.24 -2.55
CA ARG A 15 -10.06 -7.80 -2.19
C ARG A 15 -8.76 -7.07 -2.46
N THR A 16 -7.64 -7.58 -1.93
CA THR A 16 -6.31 -6.98 -2.07
C THR A 16 -5.84 -6.97 -3.53
N LEU A 17 -6.22 -7.99 -4.32
CA LEU A 17 -5.93 -8.04 -5.75
C LEU A 17 -6.73 -6.98 -6.53
N ALA A 18 -8.02 -6.84 -6.23
CA ALA A 18 -8.87 -5.81 -6.83
C ALA A 18 -8.34 -4.40 -6.53
N LEU A 19 -8.00 -4.14 -5.26
CA LEU A 19 -7.38 -2.88 -4.83
C LEU A 19 -6.07 -2.61 -5.61
N ALA A 20 -5.17 -3.60 -5.69
CA ALA A 20 -3.89 -3.44 -6.39
C ALA A 20 -4.07 -3.10 -7.88
N ASN A 21 -4.99 -3.79 -8.56
CA ASN A 21 -5.28 -3.56 -9.98
C ASN A 21 -5.91 -2.19 -10.23
N ILE A 22 -6.88 -1.79 -9.41
CA ILE A 22 -7.51 -0.46 -9.54
C ILE A 22 -6.49 0.65 -9.27
N ALA A 23 -5.62 0.49 -8.28
CA ALA A 23 -4.57 1.46 -7.99
C ALA A 23 -3.58 1.61 -9.15
N LYS A 24 -3.16 0.50 -9.75
CA LYS A 24 -2.33 0.52 -10.97
C LYS A 24 -3.03 1.29 -12.09
N ARG A 25 -4.31 1.00 -12.37
CA ARG A 25 -5.06 1.67 -13.44
C ARG A 25 -5.26 3.17 -13.18
N LEU A 26 -5.49 3.55 -11.92
CA LEU A 26 -5.57 4.95 -11.52
C LEU A 26 -4.22 5.67 -11.68
N ALA A 27 -3.11 5.01 -11.34
CA ALA A 27 -1.77 5.55 -11.54
C ALA A 27 -1.46 5.74 -13.04
N GLU A 28 -1.85 4.78 -13.89
CA GLU A 28 -1.75 4.90 -15.36
C GLU A 28 -2.56 6.10 -15.91
N PHE A 29 -3.64 6.51 -15.23
CA PHE A 29 -4.38 7.74 -15.52
C PHE A 29 -3.83 9.00 -14.83
N ASN A 30 -2.54 8.97 -14.46
CA ASN A 30 -1.83 10.07 -13.81
C ASN A 30 -2.47 10.52 -12.48
N LYS A 31 -3.17 9.63 -11.77
CA LYS A 31 -3.68 9.93 -10.42
C LYS A 31 -2.62 9.61 -9.38
N LYS A 32 -2.51 10.49 -8.36
CA LYS A 32 -1.74 10.22 -7.15
C LYS A 32 -2.54 9.26 -6.27
N VAL A 33 -2.03 8.07 -6.05
CA VAL A 33 -2.70 7.00 -5.30
C VAL A 33 -1.86 6.61 -4.10
N CYS A 34 -2.50 6.52 -2.94
CA CYS A 34 -1.93 5.93 -1.73
C CYS A 34 -2.73 4.66 -1.42
N LEU A 35 -2.03 3.60 -1.03
CA LEU A 35 -2.62 2.30 -0.71
C LEU A 35 -2.34 1.99 0.75
N ILE A 36 -3.35 1.50 1.45
CA ILE A 36 -3.25 1.07 2.84
C ILE A 36 -3.95 -0.28 2.94
N ASP A 37 -3.26 -1.27 3.51
CA ASP A 37 -3.87 -2.54 3.91
C ASP A 37 -4.25 -2.45 5.38
N PHE A 38 -5.54 -2.62 5.67
CA PHE A 38 -6.05 -2.64 7.04
C PHE A 38 -6.17 -4.05 7.61
N ASP A 39 -5.81 -5.08 6.83
CA ASP A 39 -5.61 -6.43 7.34
C ASP A 39 -4.23 -6.51 8.03
N LEU A 40 -4.21 -6.21 9.34
CA LEU A 40 -2.96 -6.12 10.11
C LEU A 40 -2.37 -7.50 10.45
N GLU A 41 -3.19 -8.54 10.45
CA GLU A 41 -2.75 -9.91 10.75
C GLU A 41 -2.07 -10.57 9.55
N ALA A 42 -2.59 -10.32 8.34
CA ALA A 42 -2.07 -10.92 7.11
C ALA A 42 -2.12 -9.93 5.91
N PRO A 43 -1.35 -8.83 5.94
CA PRO A 43 -1.36 -7.82 4.88
C PRO A 43 -0.87 -8.41 3.56
N GLY A 44 -1.54 -8.11 2.45
CA GLY A 44 -1.27 -8.76 1.16
C GLY A 44 -0.60 -7.87 0.11
N LEU A 45 -0.58 -6.54 0.30
CA LEU A 45 -0.12 -5.61 -0.75
C LEU A 45 1.32 -5.83 -1.17
N HIS A 46 2.22 -6.07 -0.22
CA HIS A 46 3.64 -6.24 -0.48
C HIS A 46 3.94 -7.45 -1.39
N HIS A 47 3.14 -8.51 -1.28
CA HIS A 47 3.22 -9.66 -2.18
C HIS A 47 2.74 -9.31 -3.60
N LYS A 48 1.70 -8.48 -3.74
CA LYS A 48 1.14 -8.09 -5.05
C LYS A 48 2.09 -7.17 -5.83
N PHE A 49 2.88 -6.37 -5.12
CA PHE A 49 3.83 -5.41 -5.72
C PHE A 49 5.30 -5.84 -5.58
N LYS A 50 5.59 -7.11 -5.30
CA LYS A 50 6.95 -7.61 -5.03
C LYS A 50 7.98 -7.15 -6.08
N GLU A 51 7.61 -7.16 -7.35
CA GLU A 51 8.49 -6.76 -8.47
C GLU A 51 8.53 -5.24 -8.73
N ASN A 52 7.65 -4.48 -8.08
CA ASN A 52 7.49 -3.04 -8.26
C ASN A 52 7.96 -2.23 -7.05
N ILE A 53 8.23 -2.87 -5.92
CA ILE A 53 8.77 -2.22 -4.73
C ILE A 53 10.18 -1.69 -5.05
N GLY A 54 10.42 -0.42 -4.73
CA GLY A 54 11.72 0.22 -4.93
C GLY A 54 12.85 -0.45 -4.14
N SER A 55 14.09 -0.11 -4.46
CA SER A 55 15.30 -0.69 -3.85
C SER A 55 15.39 -0.54 -2.33
N LYS A 56 14.71 0.44 -1.73
CA LYS A 56 14.61 0.61 -0.26
C LYS A 56 13.86 -0.55 0.42
N GLY A 57 13.07 -1.32 -0.33
CA GLY A 57 12.27 -2.43 0.20
C GLY A 57 11.14 -1.95 1.10
N ILE A 58 10.76 -2.80 2.06
CA ILE A 58 9.80 -2.50 3.12
C ILE A 58 10.52 -2.71 4.45
N ASN A 59 10.75 -1.63 5.18
CA ASN A 59 11.44 -1.67 6.48
C ASN A 59 10.48 -1.54 7.66
N ARG A 60 9.46 -0.69 7.53
CA ARG A 60 8.39 -0.50 8.51
C ARG A 60 7.07 -0.29 7.77
N GLY A 61 5.97 -0.63 8.44
CA GLY A 61 4.62 -0.47 7.90
C GLY A 61 3.68 0.25 8.86
N LEU A 62 2.38 0.09 8.60
CA LEU A 62 1.32 0.73 9.37
C LEU A 62 1.34 0.33 10.85
N VAL A 63 1.60 -0.95 11.14
CA VAL A 63 1.66 -1.45 12.53
C VAL A 63 2.79 -0.76 13.30
N ASP A 64 3.97 -0.63 12.71
CA ASP A 64 5.10 0.08 13.33
C ASP A 64 4.80 1.57 13.54
N TYR A 65 4.07 2.18 12.61
CA TYR A 65 3.66 3.57 12.71
C TYR A 65 2.72 3.78 13.90
N ILE A 66 1.70 2.94 14.03
CA ILE A 66 0.74 2.97 15.13
C ILE A 66 1.45 2.71 16.46
N ASN A 67 2.35 1.72 16.49
CA ASN A 67 3.14 1.42 17.69
C ASN A 67 4.01 2.61 18.12
N TYR A 68 4.70 3.27 17.17
CA TYR A 68 5.47 4.48 17.46
C TYR A 68 4.59 5.57 18.07
N PHE A 69 3.42 5.83 17.47
CA PHE A 69 2.49 6.84 17.95
C PHE A 69 2.03 6.52 19.38
N ASN A 70 1.69 5.26 19.66
CA ASN A 70 1.26 4.81 20.97
C ASN A 70 2.35 4.98 22.05
N CYS A 71 3.61 4.69 21.72
CA CYS A 71 4.73 4.82 22.66
C CYS A 71 5.18 6.27 22.89
N ASN A 72 5.03 7.15 21.90
CA ASN A 72 5.62 8.49 21.92
C ASN A 72 4.58 9.62 22.00
N ASN A 73 3.28 9.30 21.97
CA ASN A 73 2.17 10.26 21.86
C ASN A 73 2.37 11.32 20.76
N SER A 74 3.11 10.97 19.72
CA SER A 74 3.50 11.85 18.63
C SER A 74 3.77 11.05 17.36
N THR A 75 3.65 11.70 16.21
CA THR A 75 3.92 11.04 14.93
C THR A 75 5.42 10.99 14.65
N PRO A 76 5.91 9.97 13.92
CA PRO A 76 7.30 9.94 13.48
C PRO A 76 7.64 11.18 12.65
N LYS A 77 8.82 11.75 12.87
CA LYS A 77 9.30 12.92 12.11
C LYS A 77 9.36 12.66 10.60
N LEU A 78 9.68 11.42 10.20
CA LEU A 78 9.83 11.02 8.81
C LEU A 78 8.85 9.90 8.45
N LEU A 79 7.81 10.25 7.69
CA LEU A 79 6.87 9.26 7.15
C LEU A 79 7.52 8.31 6.14
N ALA A 80 8.60 8.76 5.48
CA ALA A 80 9.34 8.02 4.45
C ALA A 80 9.94 6.68 4.94
N ASP A 81 9.97 6.45 6.26
CA ASP A 81 10.42 5.18 6.83
C ASP A 81 9.32 4.13 6.96
N TYR A 82 8.05 4.56 6.86
CA TYR A 82 6.85 3.74 7.01
C TYR A 82 6.10 3.54 5.68
N ILE A 83 6.60 4.10 4.59
CA ILE A 83 6.00 3.99 3.25
C ILE A 83 7.03 3.46 2.26
N THR A 84 6.55 2.78 1.22
CA THR A 84 7.36 2.36 0.09
C THR A 84 6.73 2.82 -1.21
N THR A 85 7.55 3.22 -2.17
CA THR A 85 7.09 3.64 -3.50
C THR A 85 6.97 2.43 -4.40
N ILE A 86 5.84 2.34 -5.10
CA ILE A 86 5.60 1.33 -6.12
C ILE A 86 5.94 1.94 -7.48
N ASN A 87 6.96 1.38 -8.13
CA ASN A 87 7.41 1.78 -9.45
C ASN A 87 6.90 0.77 -10.48
N PHE A 88 5.92 1.18 -11.27
CA PHE A 88 5.49 0.40 -12.42
C PHE A 88 6.54 0.56 -13.53
N LYS A 89 7.08 -0.56 -14.04
CA LYS A 89 7.80 -0.55 -15.31
C LYS A 89 6.79 -0.07 -16.36
N ASN A 90 7.14 0.97 -17.12
CA ASN A 90 6.34 1.44 -18.25
C ASN A 90 6.27 0.35 -19.32
N ASN A 91 5.39 -0.63 -19.14
CA ASN A 91 4.93 -1.43 -20.25
C ASN A 91 4.00 -0.52 -21.02
N LYS A 92 4.56 0.12 -22.05
CA LYS A 92 3.77 0.59 -23.18
C LYS A 92 2.91 -0.61 -23.61
N TYR A 93 1.64 -0.60 -23.23
CA TYR A 93 0.65 -1.31 -24.01
C TYR A 93 0.73 -0.67 -25.41
N LYS A 94 1.50 -1.33 -26.29
CA LYS A 94 1.39 -1.16 -27.74
C LYS A 94 0.09 -1.80 -28.19
#